data_AF-A0A0R1V084-F1
#
_entry.id   AF-A0A0R1V084-F1
#
_cell.length_a   1.000
_cell.length_b   1.000
_cell.length_c   1.000
_cell.angle_alpha   90.00
_cell.angle_beta   90.00
_cell.angle_gamma   90.00
#
_symmetry.space_group_name_H-M   'P 1'
#
loop_
_entity.id
_entity.type
_entity.pdbx_description
1 polymer ?
#
loop_
_entity_poly.entity_id
_entity_poly.type
_entity_poly.pdbx_seq_one_letter_code
_entity_poly.pdbx_strand_id
1 'polypeptide(L)'
;MYDMARIGANGYFDAQSADERYEMKVKTAQLRTKKYQSQAFAKAGGCLPYPAPANTPEFVQQYITYYKTKRGYHARSVNSNKGWPLQAQTGWANTKILVHPEDFKNAALIVHGEKDHSRYMGEDTFKKLTGDNKEFYLVPNATHTDLYDGGDHEYISFDKIEAFLNQYL
;
A
#
# COMPACT_ATOMS: atom_id res chain seq x y z
N MET A 1 7.85 4.81 0.34
CA MET A 1 7.98 3.43 -0.18
C MET A 1 6.91 2.58 0.47
N TYR A 2 6.09 1.89 -0.32
CA TYR A 2 4.88 1.19 0.17
C TYR A 2 5.12 -0.32 0.29
N ASP A 3 5.41 -0.81 1.51
CA ASP A 3 5.76 -2.20 1.77
C ASP A 3 4.54 -3.06 2.10
N MET A 4 3.95 -3.64 1.05
CA MET A 4 2.79 -4.54 1.18
C MET A 4 3.12 -5.91 1.77
N ALA A 5 4.38 -6.33 1.77
CA ALA A 5 4.78 -7.58 2.40
C ALA A 5 4.75 -7.43 3.94
N ARG A 6 5.20 -6.28 4.46
CA ARG A 6 5.01 -5.92 5.88
C ARG A 6 3.54 -5.91 6.27
N ILE A 7 2.65 -5.35 5.43
CA ILE A 7 1.20 -5.42 5.66
C ILE A 7 0.68 -6.87 5.66
N GLY A 8 1.10 -7.70 4.70
CA GLY A 8 0.70 -9.10 4.68
C GLY A 8 1.19 -9.87 5.91
N ALA A 9 2.35 -9.50 6.45
CA ALA A 9 2.99 -10.18 7.57
C ALA A 9 2.59 -9.64 8.94
N ASN A 10 2.18 -8.38 9.08
CA ASN A 10 1.90 -7.75 10.38
C ASN A 10 0.59 -6.94 10.39
N GLY A 11 -0.17 -6.90 9.30
CA GLY A 11 -1.31 -6.01 9.14
C GLY A 11 -0.93 -4.53 9.06
N TYR A 12 -1.94 -3.67 8.95
CA TYR A 12 -1.76 -2.22 9.03
C TYR A 12 -1.21 -1.82 10.41
N PHE A 13 -0.24 -0.90 10.40
CA PHE A 13 0.42 -0.39 11.62
C PHE A 13 1.10 -1.48 12.47
N ASP A 14 1.45 -2.61 11.84
CA ASP A 14 1.97 -3.80 12.51
C ASP A 14 1.08 -4.34 13.65
N ALA A 15 -0.23 -4.09 13.57
CA ALA A 15 -1.18 -4.38 14.65
C ALA A 15 -1.70 -5.83 14.66
N GLN A 16 -1.42 -6.64 13.64
CA GLN A 16 -1.94 -8.00 13.53
C GLN A 16 -1.18 -8.97 14.45
N SER A 17 -1.93 -9.65 15.30
CA SER A 17 -1.43 -10.68 16.20
C SER A 17 -0.99 -11.96 15.47
N ALA A 18 -0.21 -12.80 16.17
CA ALA A 18 0.18 -14.11 15.65
C ALA A 18 -1.02 -15.02 15.39
N ASP A 19 -2.03 -14.98 16.26
CA ASP A 19 -3.25 -15.79 16.14
C ASP A 19 -4.09 -15.34 14.94
N GLU A 20 -4.27 -14.04 14.72
CA GLU A 20 -4.97 -13.53 13.53
C GLU A 20 -4.26 -13.93 12.23
N ARG A 21 -2.92 -13.95 12.22
CA ARG A 21 -2.16 -14.46 11.07
C ARG A 21 -2.32 -15.95 10.88
N TYR A 22 -2.34 -16.72 11.96
CA TYR A 22 -2.56 -18.17 11.90
C TYR A 22 -3.95 -18.45 11.32
N GLU A 23 -4.98 -17.77 11.81
CA GLU A 23 -6.35 -17.88 11.29
C GLU A 23 -6.46 -17.51 9.81
N MET A 24 -5.74 -16.48 9.36
CA MET A 24 -5.64 -16.15 7.93
C MET A 24 -5.05 -17.31 7.12
N LYS A 25 -4.00 -17.97 7.64
CA LYS A 25 -3.37 -19.14 6.99
C LYS A 25 -4.32 -20.34 6.94
N VAL A 26 -5.05 -20.62 8.02
CA VAL A 26 -6.07 -21.68 8.07
C VAL A 26 -7.15 -21.45 7.01
N LYS A 27 -7.73 -20.24 6.97
CA LYS A 27 -8.74 -19.86 5.97
C LYS A 27 -8.21 -20.01 4.54
N THR A 28 -6.96 -19.60 4.31
CA THR A 28 -6.34 -19.70 2.98
C THR A 28 -6.08 -21.16 2.58
N ALA A 29 -5.67 -22.02 3.51
CA ALA A 29 -5.48 -23.45 3.26
C ALA A 29 -6.81 -24.13 2.90
N GLN A 30 -7.89 -23.85 3.65
CA GLN A 30 -9.23 -24.34 3.34
C GLN A 30 -9.72 -23.88 1.96
N LEU A 31 -9.47 -22.61 1.60
CA LEU A 31 -9.81 -22.08 0.27
C LEU A 31 -9.08 -22.81 -0.86
N ARG A 32 -7.84 -23.27 -0.64
CA ARG A 32 -7.10 -24.05 -1.64
C ARG A 32 -7.74 -25.43 -1.85
N THR A 33 -8.10 -26.13 -0.78
CA THR A 33 -8.82 -27.42 -0.86
C THR A 33 -10.15 -27.26 -1.58
N LYS A 34 -10.94 -26.24 -1.21
CA LYS A 34 -12.22 -25.95 -1.87
C LYS A 34 -12.06 -25.63 -3.35
N LYS A 35 -11.03 -24.85 -3.72
CA LYS A 35 -10.70 -24.55 -5.12
C LYS A 35 -10.38 -25.83 -5.90
N TYR A 36 -9.59 -26.73 -5.32
CA TYR A 36 -9.27 -28.01 -5.97
C TYR A 36 -10.54 -28.84 -6.26
N GLN A 37 -11.46 -28.92 -5.29
CA GLN A 37 -12.69 -29.70 -5.42
C GLN A 37 -13.72 -29.10 -6.39
N SER A 38 -13.86 -27.77 -6.40
CA SER A 38 -14.99 -27.08 -7.06
C SER A 38 -14.59 -26.14 -8.19
N GLN A 39 -13.29 -25.98 -8.47
CA GLN A 39 -12.74 -24.94 -9.36
C GLN A 39 -13.10 -23.50 -8.93
N ALA A 40 -13.75 -23.30 -7.76
CA ALA A 40 -14.19 -22.00 -7.30
C ALA A 40 -13.00 -21.08 -6.97
N PHE A 41 -13.01 -19.87 -7.52
CA PHE A 41 -11.97 -18.87 -7.32
C PHE A 41 -12.49 -17.67 -6.54
N ALA A 42 -12.04 -17.54 -5.30
CA ALA A 42 -12.42 -16.44 -4.42
C ALA A 42 -11.43 -15.27 -4.50
N LYS A 43 -11.96 -14.06 -4.59
CA LYS A 43 -11.20 -12.81 -4.51
C LYS A 43 -11.66 -12.00 -3.31
N ALA A 44 -10.79 -11.14 -2.78
CA ALA A 44 -11.05 -10.35 -1.58
C ALA A 44 -12.18 -9.31 -1.73
N GLY A 45 -12.63 -9.05 -2.96
CA GLY A 45 -13.41 -7.84 -3.26
C GLY A 45 -12.51 -6.62 -3.37
N GLY A 46 -12.92 -5.64 -4.15
CA GLY A 46 -12.28 -4.32 -4.16
C GLY A 46 -12.64 -3.54 -2.89
N CYS A 47 -12.40 -2.23 -2.91
CA CYS A 47 -12.89 -1.31 -1.88
C CYS A 47 -14.40 -1.51 -1.66
N LEU A 48 -14.86 -1.22 -0.45
CA LEU A 48 -16.29 -1.21 -0.15
C LEU A 48 -17.03 -0.19 -1.04
N PRO A 49 -18.34 -0.36 -1.30
CA PRO A 49 -19.12 0.64 -2.04
C PRO A 49 -19.01 2.03 -1.42
N TYR A 50 -19.10 3.06 -2.25
CA TYR A 50 -19.28 4.44 -1.80
C TYR A 50 -20.77 4.71 -1.55
N PRO A 51 -21.17 5.45 -0.50
CA PRO A 51 -20.32 6.06 0.52
C PRO A 51 -19.78 5.04 1.54
N ALA A 52 -18.63 5.36 2.16
CA ALA A 52 -18.04 4.51 3.18
C ALA A 52 -18.96 4.38 4.42
N PRO A 53 -19.02 3.20 5.06
CA PRO A 53 -19.71 3.06 6.35
C PRO A 53 -19.15 4.02 7.41
N ALA A 54 -20.01 4.53 8.30
CA ALA A 54 -19.66 5.59 9.25
C ALA A 54 -18.43 5.30 10.14
N ASN A 55 -18.21 4.03 10.52
CA ASN A 55 -17.11 3.61 11.40
C ASN A 55 -15.86 3.14 10.64
N THR A 56 -15.79 3.43 9.33
CA THR A 56 -14.65 3.02 8.50
C THR A 56 -13.42 3.88 8.86
N PRO A 57 -12.23 3.29 9.06
CA PRO A 57 -11.01 4.06 9.28
C PRO A 57 -10.78 5.08 8.15
N GLU A 58 -10.28 6.27 8.48
CA GLU A 58 -10.18 7.39 7.54
C GLU A 58 -9.45 7.03 6.24
N PHE A 59 -8.29 6.37 6.34
CA PHE A 59 -7.52 5.95 5.16
C PHE A 59 -8.28 4.97 4.26
N VAL A 60 -9.20 4.16 4.83
CA VAL A 60 -10.08 3.29 4.06
C VAL A 60 -11.20 4.09 3.40
N GLN A 61 -11.73 5.11 4.06
CA GLN A 61 -12.68 6.05 3.42
C GLN A 61 -12.04 6.77 2.23
N GLN A 62 -10.78 7.19 2.36
CA GLN A 62 -9.99 7.78 1.28
C GLN A 62 -9.85 6.82 0.10
N TYR A 63 -9.49 5.55 0.34
CA TYR A 63 -9.48 4.53 -0.72
C TYR A 63 -10.84 4.32 -1.38
N ILE A 64 -11.93 4.25 -0.62
CA ILE A 64 -13.28 4.08 -1.16
C ILE A 64 -13.62 5.28 -2.06
N THR A 65 -13.41 6.50 -1.58
CA THR A 65 -13.64 7.73 -2.34
C THR A 65 -12.85 7.73 -3.65
N TYR A 66 -11.57 7.36 -3.64
CA TYR A 66 -10.77 7.29 -4.86
C TYR A 66 -11.27 6.19 -5.82
N TYR A 67 -11.32 4.93 -5.35
CA TYR A 67 -11.53 3.78 -6.22
C TYR A 67 -12.99 3.52 -6.64
N LYS A 68 -13.98 4.12 -5.97
CA LYS A 68 -15.42 3.86 -6.22
C LYS A 68 -16.20 5.07 -6.72
N THR A 69 -15.55 6.21 -6.92
CA THR A 69 -16.18 7.40 -7.51
C THR A 69 -15.54 7.74 -8.85
N LYS A 70 -16.07 8.77 -9.53
CA LYS A 70 -15.49 9.30 -10.76
C LYS A 70 -14.04 9.81 -10.60
N ARG A 71 -13.53 9.98 -9.37
CA ARG A 71 -12.15 10.43 -9.10
C ARG A 71 -11.11 9.45 -9.66
N GLY A 72 -11.23 8.16 -9.32
CA GLY A 72 -10.24 7.14 -9.68
C GLY A 72 -10.82 5.78 -10.07
N TYR A 73 -12.15 5.66 -10.24
CA TYR A 73 -12.75 4.40 -10.66
C TYR A 73 -12.27 3.99 -12.05
N HIS A 74 -11.91 2.72 -12.19
CA HIS A 74 -11.65 2.13 -13.49
C HIS A 74 -12.09 0.66 -13.54
N ALA A 75 -12.77 0.25 -14.63
CA ALA A 75 -13.38 -1.08 -14.76
C ALA A 75 -12.39 -2.24 -14.72
N ARG A 76 -11.10 -2.00 -15.05
CA ARG A 76 -10.03 -3.01 -14.97
C ARG A 76 -9.25 -2.97 -13.65
N SER A 77 -9.47 -1.97 -12.79
CA SER A 77 -8.78 -1.87 -11.51
C SER A 77 -9.23 -2.98 -10.56
N VAL A 78 -8.26 -3.67 -9.96
CA VAL A 78 -8.52 -4.70 -8.96
C VAL A 78 -9.20 -4.08 -7.73
N ASN A 79 -8.68 -2.95 -7.26
CA ASN A 79 -9.17 -2.23 -6.08
C ASN A 79 -10.55 -1.61 -6.31
N SER A 80 -10.88 -1.21 -7.54
CA SER A 80 -12.24 -0.72 -7.85
C SER A 80 -13.27 -1.85 -7.93
N ASN A 81 -12.87 -3.10 -8.16
CA ASN A 81 -13.80 -4.16 -8.56
C ASN A 81 -13.70 -5.42 -7.70
N LYS A 82 -13.01 -6.45 -8.19
CA LYS A 82 -13.09 -7.82 -7.63
C LYS A 82 -12.02 -8.12 -6.59
N GLY A 83 -11.02 -7.25 -6.39
CA GLY A 83 -9.94 -7.50 -5.45
C GLY A 83 -8.95 -8.57 -5.90
N TRP A 84 -7.91 -8.76 -5.09
CA TRP A 84 -6.88 -9.74 -5.33
C TRP A 84 -7.38 -11.16 -4.99
N PRO A 85 -6.81 -12.21 -5.60
CA PRO A 85 -7.04 -13.58 -5.18
C PRO A 85 -6.72 -13.76 -3.71
N LEU A 86 -7.62 -14.37 -2.92
CA LEU A 86 -7.39 -14.54 -1.49
C LEU A 86 -6.13 -15.39 -1.21
N GLN A 87 -5.80 -16.32 -2.10
CA GLN A 87 -4.61 -17.17 -1.97
C GLN A 87 -3.29 -16.39 -2.07
N ALA A 88 -3.28 -15.20 -2.67
CA ALA A 88 -2.08 -14.37 -2.79
C ALA A 88 -1.58 -13.85 -1.42
N GLN A 89 -2.48 -13.76 -0.42
CA GLN A 89 -2.15 -13.28 0.93
C GLN A 89 -1.02 -14.09 1.59
N THR A 90 -0.97 -15.40 1.37
CA THR A 90 0.13 -16.24 1.90
C THR A 90 1.50 -15.87 1.35
N GLY A 91 1.57 -15.38 0.11
CA GLY A 91 2.83 -14.92 -0.49
C GLY A 91 3.31 -13.65 0.21
N TRP A 92 2.43 -12.66 0.35
CA TRP A 92 2.73 -11.42 1.08
C TRP A 92 3.12 -11.68 2.54
N ALA A 93 2.40 -12.55 3.25
CA ALA A 93 2.65 -12.86 4.65
C ALA A 93 3.95 -13.64 4.93
N ASN A 94 4.51 -14.30 3.91
CA ASN A 94 5.71 -15.14 4.05
C ASN A 94 6.91 -14.60 3.27
N THR A 95 6.79 -13.45 2.60
CA THR A 95 7.87 -12.82 1.85
C THR A 95 8.32 -11.58 2.59
N LYS A 96 9.62 -11.30 2.58
CA LYS A 96 10.16 -9.99 2.94
C LYS A 96 10.71 -9.36 1.66
N ILE A 97 10.29 -8.13 1.39
CA ILE A 97 10.91 -7.27 0.39
C ILE A 97 11.77 -6.25 1.11
N LEU A 98 12.69 -5.58 0.39
CA LEU A 98 13.53 -4.52 0.97
C LEU A 98 14.30 -5.02 2.20
N VAL A 99 14.90 -6.22 2.08
CA VAL A 99 15.68 -6.83 3.17
C VAL A 99 17.02 -6.12 3.35
N HIS A 100 17.62 -5.67 2.24
CA HIS A 100 18.91 -4.95 2.19
C HIS A 100 18.79 -3.60 1.46
N PRO A 101 17.96 -2.65 1.91
CA PRO A 101 17.87 -1.33 1.29
C PRO A 101 19.22 -0.59 1.35
N GLU A 102 20.09 -0.89 2.32
CA GLU A 102 21.45 -0.36 2.45
C GLU A 102 22.34 -0.61 1.22
N ASP A 103 22.06 -1.67 0.44
CA ASP A 103 22.81 -1.99 -0.79
C ASP A 103 22.51 -0.99 -1.92
N PHE A 104 21.48 -0.15 -1.77
CA PHE A 104 21.07 0.81 -2.79
C PHE A 104 22.03 2.02 -2.85
N LYS A 105 23.01 1.94 -3.75
CA LYS A 105 24.03 2.99 -3.95
C LYS A 105 23.52 4.22 -4.69
N ASN A 106 22.58 4.05 -5.61
CA ASN A 106 22.04 5.14 -6.43
C ASN A 106 21.30 6.17 -5.59
N ALA A 107 21.12 7.37 -6.15
CA ALA A 107 20.34 8.40 -5.49
C ALA A 107 18.89 7.94 -5.33
N ALA A 108 18.28 8.20 -4.16
CA ALA A 108 16.88 7.86 -3.89
C ALA A 108 16.13 9.04 -3.27
N LEU A 109 14.97 9.36 -3.84
CA LEU A 109 13.98 10.23 -3.23
C LEU A 109 12.77 9.40 -2.82
N ILE A 110 12.45 9.37 -1.52
CA ILE A 110 11.21 8.78 -1.01
C ILE A 110 10.25 9.91 -0.65
N VAL A 111 9.09 9.93 -1.32
CA VAL A 111 8.03 10.92 -1.06
C VAL A 111 6.88 10.26 -0.30
N HIS A 112 6.38 10.93 0.74
CA HIS A 112 5.14 10.57 1.44
C HIS A 112 4.34 11.81 1.83
N GLY A 113 3.03 11.66 1.96
CA GLY A 113 2.19 12.68 2.59
C GLY A 113 2.41 12.69 4.10
N GLU A 114 2.36 13.87 4.71
CA GLU A 114 2.50 14.03 6.16
C GLU A 114 1.44 13.23 6.94
N LYS A 115 0.21 13.15 6.42
CA LYS A 115 -0.94 12.45 7.01
C LYS A 115 -1.16 11.06 6.42
N ASP A 116 -0.19 10.53 5.68
CA ASP A 116 -0.30 9.21 5.05
C ASP A 116 -0.18 8.08 6.10
N HIS A 117 -1.23 7.25 6.21
CA HIS A 117 -1.23 6.04 7.06
C HIS A 117 -0.06 5.07 6.79
N SER A 118 0.54 5.12 5.60
CA SER A 118 1.62 4.25 5.16
C SER A 118 3.02 4.87 5.28
N ARG A 119 3.12 6.12 5.75
CA ARG A 119 4.38 6.87 5.91
C ARG A 119 5.44 6.11 6.68
N TYR A 120 5.03 5.40 7.75
CA TYR A 120 5.93 4.61 8.59
C TYR A 120 6.76 3.58 7.82
N MET A 121 6.22 3.01 6.73
CA MET A 121 6.94 2.06 5.88
C MET A 121 8.10 2.74 5.14
N GLY A 122 7.84 3.94 4.62
CA GLY A 122 8.84 4.78 3.97
C GLY A 122 9.92 5.23 4.95
N GLU A 123 9.52 5.74 6.12
CA GLU A 123 10.45 6.20 7.16
C GLU A 123 11.40 5.07 7.60
N ASP A 124 10.86 3.88 7.87
CA ASP A 124 11.67 2.74 8.31
C ASP A 124 12.59 2.20 7.22
N THR A 125 12.19 2.31 5.95
CA THR A 125 13.09 1.99 4.82
C THR A 125 14.19 3.04 4.69
N PHE A 126 13.84 4.32 4.80
CA PHE A 126 14.79 5.43 4.68
C PHE A 126 15.90 5.38 5.74
N LYS A 127 15.56 5.04 7.00
CA LYS A 127 16.53 4.87 8.10
C LYS A 127 17.63 3.86 7.80
N LYS A 128 17.40 2.92 6.87
CA LYS A 128 18.36 1.89 6.49
C LYS A 128 19.17 2.26 5.25
N LEU A 129 18.75 3.27 4.48
CA LEU A 129 19.51 3.75 3.33
C LEU A 129 20.79 4.41 3.80
N THR A 130 21.84 4.29 3.00
CA THR A 130 23.16 4.88 3.30
C THR A 130 23.60 5.80 2.16
N GLY A 131 24.51 6.73 2.49
CA GLY A 131 25.00 7.77 1.58
C GLY A 131 24.29 9.11 1.77
N ASP A 132 24.89 10.14 1.19
CA ASP A 132 24.43 11.54 1.22
C ASP A 132 23.47 11.90 0.07
N ASN A 133 23.22 10.94 -0.84
CA ASN A 133 22.33 11.06 -2.00
C ASN A 133 20.93 10.48 -1.74
N LYS A 134 20.49 10.46 -0.48
CA LYS A 134 19.23 9.89 -0.04
C LYS A 134 18.36 10.99 0.56
N GLU A 135 17.15 11.13 0.03
CA GLU A 135 16.20 12.14 0.48
C GLU A 135 14.86 11.53 0.89
N PHE A 136 14.30 12.03 1.99
CA PHE A 136 12.95 11.74 2.43
C PHE A 136 12.15 13.02 2.46
N TYR A 137 11.13 13.12 1.61
CA TYR A 137 10.34 14.33 1.45
C TYR A 137 8.91 14.12 1.93
N LEU A 138 8.50 14.96 2.88
CA LEU A 138 7.14 14.99 3.41
C LEU A 138 6.35 16.11 2.77
N VAL A 139 5.26 15.75 2.09
CA VAL A 139 4.30 16.71 1.54
C VAL A 139 3.37 17.16 2.66
N PRO A 140 3.40 18.44 3.08
CA PRO A 140 2.58 18.93 4.19
C PRO A 140 1.10 18.67 3.94
N ASN A 141 0.39 18.25 4.98
CA ASN A 141 -1.05 17.96 4.99
C ASN A 141 -1.56 16.86 4.03
N ALA A 142 -0.74 16.30 3.14
CA ALA A 142 -1.18 15.31 2.16
C ALA A 142 -1.42 13.94 2.81
N THR A 143 -2.43 13.23 2.31
CA THR A 143 -2.73 11.83 2.64
C THR A 143 -2.12 10.86 1.62
N HIS A 144 -2.40 9.56 1.77
CA HIS A 144 -1.93 8.55 0.82
C HIS A 144 -2.47 8.75 -0.59
N THR A 145 -3.79 8.93 -0.71
CA THR A 145 -4.47 9.04 -2.00
C THR A 145 -4.30 10.41 -2.64
N ASP A 146 -3.93 11.44 -1.87
CA ASP A 146 -3.61 12.76 -2.43
C ASP A 146 -2.38 12.72 -3.34
N LEU A 147 -1.45 11.80 -3.09
CA LEU A 147 -0.29 11.59 -3.96
C LEU A 147 -0.59 10.71 -5.18
N TYR A 148 -1.84 10.27 -5.38
CA TYR A 148 -2.21 9.49 -6.58
C TYR A 148 -2.56 10.41 -7.76
N ASP A 149 -3.28 11.50 -7.48
CA ASP A 149 -3.85 12.39 -8.48
C ASP A 149 -3.72 13.89 -8.11
N GLY A 150 -3.03 14.22 -7.02
CA GLY A 150 -2.90 15.58 -6.51
C GLY A 150 -4.01 15.98 -5.53
N GLY A 151 -5.10 15.21 -5.45
CA GLY A 151 -6.27 15.56 -4.63
C GLY A 151 -6.80 16.96 -4.93
N ASP A 152 -7.32 17.64 -3.90
CA ASP A 152 -7.96 18.95 -4.05
C ASP A 152 -6.97 20.13 -4.05
N HIS A 153 -5.66 19.89 -3.82
CA HIS A 153 -4.65 20.93 -3.63
C HIS A 153 -3.34 20.69 -4.40
N GLU A 154 -3.37 19.88 -5.46
CA GLU A 154 -2.20 19.57 -6.29
C GLU A 154 -1.00 19.05 -5.47
N TYR A 155 -1.26 18.15 -4.53
CA TYR A 155 -0.29 17.64 -3.54
C TYR A 155 0.93 16.91 -4.14
N ILE A 156 0.91 16.54 -5.42
CA ILE A 156 2.07 15.88 -6.04
C ILE A 156 3.16 16.93 -6.29
N SER A 157 4.26 16.83 -5.55
CA SER A 157 5.39 17.78 -5.63
C SER A 157 6.29 17.52 -6.84
N PHE A 158 5.76 17.74 -8.04
CA PHE A 158 6.48 17.51 -9.30
C PHE A 158 7.80 18.30 -9.37
N ASP A 159 7.82 19.57 -8.95
CA ASP A 159 9.04 20.39 -8.92
C ASP A 159 10.15 19.76 -8.08
N LYS A 160 9.80 19.16 -6.93
CA LYS A 160 10.76 18.46 -6.08
C LYS A 160 11.32 17.21 -6.75
N ILE A 161 10.45 16.44 -7.42
CA ILE A 161 10.83 15.23 -8.16
C ILE A 161 11.73 15.61 -9.34
N GLU A 162 11.36 16.62 -10.12
CA GLU A 162 12.14 17.13 -11.25
C GLU A 162 13.51 17.62 -10.80
N ALA A 163 13.58 18.45 -9.75
CA ALA A 163 14.84 18.95 -9.22
C ALA A 163 15.77 17.80 -8.77
N PHE A 164 15.22 16.80 -8.10
CA PHE A 164 15.98 15.62 -7.69
C PHE A 164 16.51 14.82 -8.89
N LEU A 165 15.67 14.60 -9.90
CA LEU A 165 16.07 13.90 -11.12
C LEU A 165 17.16 14.68 -11.87
N ASN A 166 17.01 15.99 -12.06
CA ASN A 166 18.01 16.85 -12.71
C ASN A 166 19.35 16.89 -11.99
N GLN A 167 19.37 16.64 -10.67
CA GLN A 167 20.60 16.59 -9.89
C GLN A 167 21.35 15.25 -10.04
N TYR A 168 20.64 14.15 -10.31
CA TYR A 168 21.21 12.79 -10.22
C TYR A 168 21.10 11.95 -11.50
N LEU A 169 20.46 12.45 -12.56
CA LEU A 169 20.47 11.90 -13.93
C LEU A 169 21.46 12.66 -14.82
#